data_AF-A0A933TJE9-F1
#
_entry.id   AF-A0A933TJE9-F1
#
_cell.length_a   1.000
_cell.length_b   1.000
_cell.length_c   1.000
_cell.angle_alpha   90.00
_cell.angle_beta   90.00
_cell.angle_gamma   90.00
#
_symmetry.space_group_name_H-M   'P 1'
#
loop_
_entity.id
_entity.type
_entity.pdbx_description
1 polymer ?
#
loop_
_entity_poly.entity_id
_entity_poly.type
_entity_poly.pdbx_seq_one_letter_code
_entity_poly.pdbx_strand_id
1 'polypeptide(L)'
;MSGAPDGAVSRPAAQPDADLACDFTIAKRGAEIRDELARGIVPPVRQLRDGVEVTFATDSWDAVLQYIEMESRCCPFLDLAARRTDTAVLLSVSGRADAREFISAIFAGD
;
A
#
# COMPACT_ATOMS: atom_id res chain seq x y z
N MET A 1 -19.31 -1.51 -21.62
CA MET A 1 -19.56 -0.58 -20.50
C MET A 1 -18.68 -1.01 -19.34
N SER A 2 -17.53 -0.37 -19.14
CA SER A 2 -16.70 -0.56 -17.94
C SER A 2 -15.88 0.70 -17.73
N GLY A 3 -16.52 1.76 -17.22
CA GLY A 3 -15.80 2.91 -16.69
C GLY A 3 -15.25 2.50 -15.33
N ALA A 4 -13.93 2.31 -15.24
CA ALA A 4 -13.27 2.39 -13.94
C ALA A 4 -13.48 3.83 -13.44
N PRO A 5 -13.91 4.06 -12.18
CA PRO A 5 -13.99 5.41 -11.65
C PRO A 5 -12.61 6.05 -11.75
N ASP A 6 -12.53 7.23 -12.37
CA ASP A 6 -11.30 7.99 -12.54
C ASP A 6 -10.50 8.03 -11.22
N GLY A 7 -9.30 7.42 -11.22
CA GLY A 7 -8.39 7.45 -10.08
C GLY A 7 -8.39 6.23 -9.15
N ALA A 8 -8.86 5.05 -9.58
CA ALA A 8 -8.66 3.80 -8.84
C ALA A 8 -7.64 2.87 -9.52
N VAL A 9 -6.74 2.29 -8.72
CA VAL A 9 -5.77 1.27 -9.14
C VAL A 9 -5.85 0.08 -8.18
N SER A 10 -5.77 -1.13 -8.73
CA SER A 10 -5.67 -2.36 -7.95
C SER A 10 -4.59 -3.28 -8.55
N ARG A 11 -3.76 -3.82 -7.67
CA ARG A 11 -2.69 -4.78 -7.94
C ARG A 11 -2.89 -5.95 -6.98
N PRO A 12 -3.59 -7.00 -7.42
CA PRO A 12 -3.74 -8.20 -6.60
C PRO A 12 -2.39 -8.89 -6.41
N ALA A 13 -2.28 -9.68 -5.34
CA ALA A 13 -1.10 -10.48 -5.07
C ALA A 13 -0.77 -11.38 -6.28
N ALA A 14 0.45 -11.23 -6.82
CA ALA A 14 0.94 -12.05 -7.93
C ALA A 14 1.40 -13.43 -7.47
N GLN A 15 1.86 -13.53 -6.22
CA GLN A 15 2.32 -14.78 -5.59
C GLN A 15 1.85 -14.81 -4.12
N PRO A 16 0.57 -15.13 -3.85
CA PRO A 16 0.01 -15.09 -2.49
C PRO A 16 0.71 -16.04 -1.51
N ASP A 17 1.31 -17.12 -2.03
CA ASP A 17 2.04 -18.13 -1.24
C ASP A 17 3.55 -17.88 -1.15
N ALA A 18 4.05 -16.76 -1.69
CA ALA A 18 5.48 -16.44 -1.61
C ALA A 18 5.93 -16.20 -0.16
N ASP A 19 7.20 -16.53 0.11
CA ASP A 19 7.84 -16.21 1.38
C ASP A 19 7.94 -14.70 1.60
N LEU A 20 7.93 -14.26 2.86
CA LEU A 20 8.07 -12.88 3.32
C LEU A 20 9.48 -12.28 3.06
N ALA A 21 10.22 -12.80 2.08
CA ALA A 21 11.57 -12.37 1.76
C ALA A 21 11.55 -11.26 0.71
N CYS A 22 11.68 -10.01 1.16
CA CYS A 22 11.86 -8.86 0.26
C CYS A 22 13.24 -8.89 -0.39
N ASP A 23 13.32 -8.54 -1.68
CA ASP A 23 14.60 -8.33 -2.36
C ASP A 23 15.31 -7.07 -1.80
N PHE A 24 16.52 -7.25 -1.27
CA PHE A 24 17.30 -6.20 -0.60
C PHE A 24 17.59 -4.98 -1.49
N THR A 25 17.65 -5.14 -2.81
CA THR A 25 17.95 -4.04 -3.74
C THR A 25 16.74 -3.13 -3.93
N ILE A 26 15.54 -3.72 -3.96
CA ILE A 26 14.27 -2.99 -4.05
C ILE A 26 13.97 -2.30 -2.70
N ALA A 27 14.35 -2.93 -1.59
CA ALA A 27 14.14 -2.42 -0.24
C ALA A 27 14.77 -1.04 0.01
N LYS A 28 15.96 -0.75 -0.54
CA LYS A 28 16.65 0.53 -0.31
C LYS A 28 15.92 1.73 -0.95
N ARG A 29 15.47 1.58 -2.20
CA ARG A 29 14.68 2.62 -2.88
C ARG A 29 13.27 2.72 -2.29
N GLY A 30 12.77 1.60 -1.75
CA GLY A 30 11.51 1.59 -1.03
C GLY A 30 11.53 2.28 0.32
N ALA A 31 12.67 2.30 1.01
CA ALA A 31 12.81 3.05 2.25
C ALA A 31 12.54 4.55 2.05
N GLU A 32 13.07 5.16 0.99
CA GLU A 32 12.90 6.60 0.72
C GLU A 32 11.43 6.97 0.44
N ILE A 33 10.75 6.17 -0.42
CA ILE A 33 9.33 6.39 -0.75
C ILE A 33 8.44 6.11 0.46
N ARG A 34 8.76 5.07 1.25
CA ARG A 34 8.02 4.75 2.49
C ARG A 34 8.18 5.87 3.51
N ASP A 35 9.38 6.42 3.68
CA ASP A 35 9.64 7.54 4.61
C ASP A 35 8.93 8.83 4.17
N GLU A 36 8.80 9.07 2.87
CA GLU A 36 8.01 10.18 2.32
C GLU A 36 6.52 9.98 2.61
N LEU A 37 5.97 8.81 2.27
CA LEU A 37 4.57 8.49 2.52
C LEU A 37 4.25 8.48 4.02
N ALA A 38 5.11 7.93 4.86
CA ALA A 38 4.92 7.88 6.31
C ALA A 38 4.71 9.28 6.91
N ARG A 39 5.39 10.31 6.39
CA ARG A 39 5.20 11.71 6.80
C ARG A 39 3.89 12.32 6.29
N GLY A 40 3.36 11.80 5.19
CA GLY A 40 2.11 12.24 4.58
C GLY A 40 0.86 11.52 5.09
N ILE A 41 0.99 10.58 6.04
CA ILE A 41 -0.14 9.85 6.60
C ILE A 41 -1.07 10.82 7.34
N VAL A 42 -2.34 10.83 6.93
CA VAL A 42 -3.42 11.51 7.62
C VAL A 42 -4.09 10.51 8.56
N PRO A 43 -3.91 10.63 9.89
CA PRO A 43 -4.56 9.75 10.84
C PRO A 43 -6.09 9.98 10.87
N PRO A 44 -6.90 8.97 11.25
CA PRO A 44 -6.46 7.65 11.71
C PRO A 44 -6.21 6.65 10.57
N VAL A 45 -5.22 5.77 10.77
CA VAL A 45 -5.06 4.56 9.95
C VAL A 45 -6.19 3.59 10.29
N ARG A 46 -6.94 3.15 9.28
CA ARG A 46 -8.09 2.28 9.49
C ARG A 46 -7.67 0.83 9.36
N GLN A 47 -7.89 0.04 10.41
CA GLN A 47 -7.70 -1.40 10.36
C GLN A 47 -8.82 -2.06 9.55
N LEU A 48 -8.44 -2.92 8.60
CA LEU A 48 -9.34 -3.78 7.86
C LEU A 48 -9.28 -5.21 8.43
N ARG A 49 -10.17 -6.10 7.96
CA ARG A 49 -10.16 -7.51 8.37
C ARG A 49 -8.82 -8.19 8.06
N ASP A 50 -8.30 -7.91 6.87
CA ASP A 50 -7.14 -8.60 6.27
C ASP A 50 -6.00 -7.62 5.94
N GLY A 51 -5.96 -6.45 6.59
CA GLY A 51 -4.99 -5.40 6.25
C GLY A 51 -5.28 -4.04 6.87
N VAL A 52 -4.86 -2.98 6.19
CA VAL A 52 -5.03 -1.57 6.61
C VAL A 52 -5.46 -0.69 5.43
N GLU A 53 -6.19 0.38 5.72
CA GLU A 53 -6.45 1.50 4.82
C GLU A 53 -5.78 2.75 5.40
N VAL A 54 -4.88 3.35 4.63
CA VAL A 54 -4.12 4.55 4.98
C VAL A 54 -4.62 5.71 4.14
N THR A 55 -4.85 6.86 4.79
CA THR A 55 -5.31 8.07 4.13
C THR A 55 -4.13 9.02 3.93
N PHE A 56 -4.03 9.62 2.75
CA PHE A 56 -3.07 10.65 2.38
C PHE A 56 -3.78 11.87 1.78
N ALA A 57 -3.07 12.98 1.68
CA ALA A 57 -3.52 14.15 0.92
C ALA A 57 -3.62 13.85 -0.59
N THR A 58 -4.43 14.63 -1.31
CA THR A 58 -4.71 14.40 -2.75
C THR A 58 -3.48 14.52 -3.66
N ASP A 59 -2.49 15.29 -3.25
CA ASP A 59 -1.20 15.48 -3.92
C ASP A 59 -0.28 14.27 -3.80
N SER A 60 -0.55 13.35 -2.87
CA SER A 60 0.24 12.13 -2.66
C SER A 60 -0.07 11.02 -3.68
N TRP A 61 -0.93 11.27 -4.66
CA TRP A 61 -1.38 10.25 -5.62
C TRP A 61 -0.23 9.59 -6.39
N ASP A 62 0.68 10.38 -6.96
CA ASP A 62 1.81 9.85 -7.73
C ASP A 62 2.81 9.07 -6.85
N ALA A 63 2.99 9.48 -5.59
CA ALA A 63 3.81 8.76 -4.62
C ALA A 63 3.18 7.42 -4.25
N VAL A 64 1.87 7.38 -4.02
CA VAL A 64 1.12 6.15 -3.73
C VAL A 64 1.16 5.19 -4.92
N LEU A 65 1.06 5.67 -6.16
CA LEU A 65 1.18 4.82 -7.35
C LEU A 65 2.58 4.21 -7.48
N GLN A 66 3.64 5.00 -7.23
CA GLN A 66 5.02 4.50 -7.22
C GLN A 66 5.25 3.46 -6.13
N TYR A 67 4.68 3.69 -4.94
CA TYR A 67 4.72 2.73 -3.85
C TYR A 67 4.05 1.41 -4.25
N ILE A 68 2.85 1.45 -4.85
CA ILE A 68 2.15 0.24 -5.31
C ILE A 68 2.98 -0.52 -6.35
N GLU A 69 3.56 0.17 -7.33
CA GLU A 69 4.39 -0.48 -8.36
C GLU A 69 5.59 -1.20 -7.74
N MET A 70 6.28 -0.54 -6.82
CA MET A 70 7.45 -1.09 -6.16
C MET A 70 7.12 -2.24 -5.21
N GLU A 71 6.12 -2.08 -4.35
CA GLU A 71 5.72 -3.12 -3.41
C GLU A 71 5.14 -4.35 -4.10
N SER A 72 4.43 -4.18 -5.22
CA SER A 72 3.96 -5.33 -6.01
C SER A 72 5.11 -6.22 -6.51
N ARG A 73 6.34 -5.70 -6.54
CA ARG A 73 7.56 -6.43 -6.88
C ARG A 73 8.33 -6.94 -5.66
N CYS A 74 8.40 -6.18 -4.56
CA CYS A 74 9.09 -6.61 -3.33
C CYS A 74 8.27 -7.62 -2.53
N CYS A 75 6.95 -7.40 -2.49
CA CYS A 75 5.97 -8.13 -1.69
C CYS A 75 4.86 -8.66 -2.61
N PRO A 76 5.15 -9.62 -3.51
CA PRO A 76 4.17 -10.13 -4.46
C PRO A 76 3.01 -10.90 -3.79
N PHE A 77 3.10 -11.15 -2.48
CA PHE A 77 2.04 -11.75 -1.65
C PHE A 77 1.01 -10.73 -1.12
N LEU A 78 1.20 -9.43 -1.34
CA LEU A 78 0.27 -8.38 -0.90
C LEU A 78 -0.71 -7.99 -2.01
N ASP A 79 -1.95 -7.76 -1.60
CA ASP A 79 -2.97 -7.06 -2.36
C ASP A 79 -2.86 -5.56 -2.08
N LEU A 80 -2.60 -4.79 -3.13
CA LEU A 80 -2.39 -3.36 -3.06
C LEU A 80 -3.44 -2.65 -3.91
N ALA A 81 -4.18 -1.73 -3.31
CA ALA A 81 -5.14 -0.92 -4.05
C ALA A 81 -5.04 0.54 -3.61
N ALA A 82 -5.24 1.46 -4.53
CA ALA A 82 -5.41 2.86 -4.21
C ALA A 82 -6.64 3.44 -4.89
N ARG A 83 -7.29 4.37 -4.22
CA ARG A 83 -8.36 5.19 -4.78
C ARG A 83 -8.12 6.65 -4.45
N ARG A 84 -8.28 7.51 -5.45
CA ARG A 84 -8.32 8.95 -5.28
C ARG A 84 -9.76 9.41 -5.14
N THR A 85 -10.00 10.31 -4.20
CA THR A 85 -11.24 11.09 -4.08
C THR A 85 -10.92 12.55 -4.34
N ASP A 86 -11.94 13.41 -4.33
CA ASP A 86 -11.75 14.86 -4.45
C ASP A 86 -10.90 15.46 -3.32
N THR A 87 -10.81 14.75 -2.17
CA THR A 87 -10.22 15.28 -0.93
C THR A 87 -9.12 14.42 -0.34
N ALA A 88 -8.91 13.19 -0.82
CA ALA A 88 -7.88 12.30 -0.30
C ALA A 88 -7.39 11.27 -1.31
N VAL A 89 -6.26 10.64 -0.99
CA VAL A 89 -5.85 9.36 -1.57
C VAL A 89 -5.94 8.30 -0.48
N LEU A 90 -6.53 7.17 -0.82
CA LEU A 90 -6.72 6.05 0.10
C LEU A 90 -5.96 4.86 -0.44
N LEU A 91 -4.98 4.39 0.31
CA LEU A 91 -4.20 3.19 0.01
C LEU A 91 -4.71 2.05 0.89
N SER A 92 -5.13 0.96 0.27
CA SER A 92 -5.42 -0.30 0.95
C SER A 92 -4.27 -1.27 0.74
N VAL A 93 -3.74 -1.80 1.83
CA VAL A 93 -2.74 -2.87 1.84
C VAL A 93 -3.34 -4.04 2.58
N SER A 94 -3.51 -5.16 1.91
CA SER A 94 -4.04 -6.40 2.49
C SER A 94 -3.21 -7.60 2.05
N GLY A 95 -3.37 -8.72 2.75
CA GLY A 95 -2.71 -9.96 2.39
C GLY A 95 -3.21 -11.12 3.21
N ARG A 96 -2.49 -12.23 3.15
CA ARG A 96 -2.72 -13.42 3.98
C ARG A 96 -2.73 -13.09 5.48
N ALA A 97 -3.43 -13.90 6.27
CA ALA A 97 -3.72 -13.62 7.68
C ALA A 97 -2.47 -13.43 8.55
N ASP A 98 -1.37 -14.09 8.23
CA ASP A 98 -0.06 -13.96 8.88
C ASP A 98 0.77 -12.77 8.38
N ALA A 99 0.46 -12.23 7.20
CA ALA A 99 1.01 -10.94 6.75
C ALA A 99 0.35 -9.76 7.48
N ARG A 100 -0.83 -9.95 8.09
CA ARG A 100 -1.57 -8.89 8.79
C ARG A 100 -0.76 -8.23 9.90
N GLU A 101 -0.10 -9.03 10.75
CA GLU A 101 0.71 -8.48 11.86
C GLU A 101 1.86 -7.64 11.32
N PHE A 102 2.47 -8.07 10.20
CA PHE A 102 3.53 -7.34 9.53
C PHE A 102 3.03 -6.04 8.88
N ILE A 103 1.89 -6.07 8.19
CA ILE A 103 1.26 -4.90 7.57
C ILE A 103 0.89 -3.86 8.65
N SER A 104 0.28 -4.30 9.75
CA SER A 104 -0.07 -3.42 10.86
C SER A 104 1.18 -2.80 11.50
N ALA A 105 2.27 -3.55 11.69
CA ALA A 105 3.51 -3.01 12.25
C ALA A 105 4.18 -1.92 11.39
N ILE A 106 4.02 -1.98 10.06
CA ILE A 106 4.62 -0.99 9.14
C ILE A 106 3.81 0.31 9.12
N PHE A 107 2.48 0.22 9.13
CA PHE A 107 1.60 1.37 8.86
C PHE A 107 0.90 1.94 10.09
N ALA A 108 0.72 1.14 11.14
CA ALA A 108 0.08 1.58 12.38
C ALA A 108 1.10 1.95 13.45
N GLY A 109 2.29 2.43 13.04
CA GLY A 109 3.37 2.85 13.94
C GLY A 109 2.82 3.62 15.15
N ASP A 110 3.22 3.15 16.33
CA ASP A 110 2.91 3.74 17.64
C ASP A 110 3.31 5.22 17.71
#